data_AF-A0A1F3M2B8-F1
#
_entry.id   AF-A0A1F3M2B8-F1
#
_cell.length_a   1.000
_cell.length_b   1.000
_cell.length_c   1.000
_cell.angle_alpha   90.00
_cell.angle_beta   90.00
_cell.angle_gamma   90.00
#
_symmetry.space_group_name_H-M   'P 1'
#
loop_
_entity.id
_entity.type
_entity.pdbx_description
1 polymer ?
#
loop_
_entity_poly.entity_id
_entity_poly.type
_entity_poly.pdbx_seq_one_letter_code
_entity_poly.pdbx_strand_id
1 'polypeptide(L)'
;MKKDDNHIEFLKELPKQQPFKVPEAYFETFEERLQQRIQQQAGKSKPKIIQMLRPVLWLAAGFVLVFLLVHYPLKMFFPGSSSDLGLAETETSISNEWLYDDNLYNMISEDMSADTIDNEVVVDFLSAELSEYEIYSEMYN
;
A
#
# COMPACT_ATOMS: atom_id res chain seq x y z
N MET A 1 -55.10 4.73 -17.03
CA MET A 1 -54.18 4.83 -15.88
C MET A 1 -55.02 4.76 -14.60
N LYS A 2 -55.13 3.56 -14.00
CA LYS A 2 -55.86 3.34 -12.74
C LYS A 2 -54.83 3.25 -11.61
N LYS A 3 -54.75 4.37 -10.90
CA LYS A 3 -54.20 4.65 -9.58
C LYS A 3 -53.70 3.48 -8.72
N ASP A 4 -52.44 3.61 -8.32
CA ASP A 4 -51.72 2.77 -7.35
C ASP A 4 -52.13 3.09 -5.89
N ASP A 5 -53.44 3.12 -5.61
CA ASP A 5 -53.99 3.48 -4.29
C ASP A 5 -53.89 2.31 -3.25
N ASN A 6 -53.40 1.14 -3.67
CA ASN A 6 -53.38 -0.09 -2.85
C ASN A 6 -52.36 -0.11 -1.71
N HIS A 7 -51.32 0.73 -1.73
CA HIS A 7 -50.25 0.66 -0.72
C HIS A 7 -50.63 1.27 0.63
N ILE A 8 -51.65 2.12 0.68
CA ILE A 8 -52.08 2.83 1.91
C ILE A 8 -53.12 2.01 2.70
N GLU A 9 -53.78 1.05 2.06
CA GLU A 9 -54.82 0.22 2.69
C GLU A 9 -54.23 -0.69 3.78
N PHE A 10 -53.06 -1.27 3.52
CA PHE A 10 -52.29 -2.07 4.49
C PHE A 10 -51.96 -1.30 5.78
N LEU A 11 -51.65 -0.01 5.70
CA LEU A 11 -51.33 0.81 6.88
C LEU A 11 -52.55 1.04 7.78
N LYS A 12 -53.77 0.93 7.24
CA LYS A 12 -55.01 1.05 8.02
C LYS A 12 -55.36 -0.23 8.78
N GLU A 13 -54.89 -1.37 8.30
CA GLU A 13 -55.08 -2.69 8.93
C GLU A 13 -54.05 -2.98 10.03
N LEU A 14 -52.94 -2.24 10.07
CA LEU A 14 -51.95 -2.38 11.12
C LEU A 14 -52.49 -1.91 12.48
N PRO A 15 -52.21 -2.66 13.57
CA PRO A 15 -52.58 -2.24 14.90
C PRO A 15 -51.90 -0.90 15.22
N LYS A 16 -52.70 0.11 15.58
CA LYS A 16 -52.22 1.45 15.97
C LYS A 16 -51.44 1.46 17.30
N GLN A 17 -51.29 0.30 17.92
CA GLN A 17 -50.54 0.14 19.16
C GLN A 17 -49.05 0.03 18.83
N GLN A 18 -48.21 0.76 19.56
CA GLN A 18 -46.77 0.76 19.36
C GLN A 18 -46.20 -0.63 19.72
N PRO A 19 -45.75 -1.45 18.74
CA PRO A 19 -45.31 -2.82 19.01
C PRO A 19 -43.92 -2.88 19.65
N PHE A 20 -43.15 -1.77 19.57
CA PHE A 20 -41.82 -1.67 20.14
C PHE A 20 -41.87 -0.84 21.41
N LYS A 21 -41.66 -1.49 22.56
CA LYS A 21 -41.47 -0.80 23.84
C LYS A 21 -40.01 -0.93 24.24
N VAL A 22 -39.39 0.20 24.58
CA VAL A 22 -38.05 0.19 25.17
C VAL A 22 -38.12 -0.22 26.64
N PRO A 23 -37.06 -0.84 27.19
CA PRO A 23 -36.94 -1.05 28.62
C PRO A 23 -37.07 0.26 29.40
N GLU A 24 -37.55 0.17 30.64
CA GLU A 24 -37.57 1.31 31.56
C GLU A 24 -36.15 1.85 31.78
N ALA A 25 -36.01 3.18 31.84
CA ALA A 25 -34.72 3.87 31.97
C ALA A 25 -33.65 3.51 30.90
N TYR A 26 -34.05 3.00 29.72
CA TYR A 26 -33.11 2.64 28.64
C TYR A 26 -32.21 3.82 28.24
N PHE A 27 -32.82 4.99 28.05
CA PHE A 27 -32.11 6.19 27.63
C PHE A 27 -31.31 6.85 28.77
N GLU A 28 -31.69 6.62 30.03
CA GLU A 28 -30.99 7.16 31.20
C GLU A 28 -29.59 6.54 31.37
N THR A 29 -29.47 5.24 31.10
CA THR A 29 -28.20 4.50 31.23
C THR A 29 -27.45 4.33 29.90
N PHE A 30 -27.98 4.86 28.80
CA PHE A 30 -27.39 4.70 27.47
C PHE A 30 -26.02 5.40 27.37
N GLU A 31 -25.93 6.62 27.91
CA GLU A 31 -24.71 7.42 27.86
C GLU A 31 -23.54 6.72 28.56
N GLU A 32 -23.76 6.20 29.77
CA GLU A 32 -22.76 5.46 30.53
C GLU A 32 -22.26 4.22 29.77
N ARG A 33 -23.19 3.45 29.18
CA ARG A 33 -22.85 2.27 28.38
C ARG A 33 -22.04 2.63 27.13
N LEU A 34 -22.38 3.74 26.48
CA LEU A 34 -21.66 4.23 25.31
C LEU A 34 -20.24 4.65 25.69
N GLN A 35 -20.09 5.46 26.74
CA GLN A 35 -18.78 5.90 27.22
C GLN A 35 -17.91 4.72 27.66
N GLN A 36 -18.48 3.74 28.38
CA GLN A 36 -17.77 2.52 28.76
C GLN A 36 -17.24 1.75 27.55
N ARG A 37 -18.03 1.62 26.48
CA ARG A 37 -17.58 0.94 25.24
C ARG A 37 -16.45 1.69 24.55
N ILE A 38 -16.55 3.03 24.47
CA ILE A 38 -15.50 3.87 23.87
C ILE A 38 -14.18 3.70 24.65
N GLN A 39 -14.23 3.78 25.98
CA GLN A 39 -13.03 3.61 26.82
C GLN A 39 -12.43 2.20 26.72
N GLN A 40 -13.27 1.16 26.70
CA GLN A 40 -12.84 -0.22 26.52
C GLN A 40 -12.19 -0.48 25.16
N GLN A 41 -12.58 0.26 24.12
CA GLN A 41 -11.96 0.17 22.79
C GLN A 41 -10.67 0.99 22.72
N ALA A 42 -10.63 2.16 23.36
CA ALA A 42 -9.43 3.01 23.42
C ALA A 42 -8.24 2.33 24.12
N GLY A 43 -8.50 1.49 25.14
CA GLY A 43 -7.44 0.78 25.90
C GLY A 43 -6.89 -0.51 25.27
N LYS A 44 -7.41 -0.96 24.12
CA LYS A 44 -7.07 -2.28 23.52
C LYS A 44 -6.06 -2.22 22.36
N SER A 45 -5.39 -1.10 22.16
CA SER A 45 -4.20 -1.05 21.30
C SER A 45 -3.02 -1.71 22.02
N LYS A 46 -2.93 -3.04 21.96
CA LYS A 46 -1.64 -3.70 22.22
C LYS A 46 -0.68 -3.21 21.13
N PRO A 47 0.55 -2.75 21.43
CA PRO A 47 1.47 -2.28 20.40
C PRO A 47 1.81 -3.45 19.47
N LYS A 48 1.15 -3.49 18.32
CA LYS A 48 1.29 -4.53 17.28
C LYS A 48 2.73 -4.61 16.72
N ILE A 49 3.53 -3.58 17.00
CA ILE A 49 4.93 -3.42 16.61
C ILE A 49 5.82 -4.56 17.14
N ILE A 50 5.62 -5.01 18.39
CA ILE A 50 6.47 -6.07 18.99
C ILE A 50 6.25 -7.42 18.28
N GLN A 51 5.08 -7.66 17.70
CA GLN A 51 4.81 -8.89 16.95
C GLN A 51 5.38 -8.85 15.53
N MET A 52 5.62 -7.65 14.96
CA MET A 52 6.18 -7.49 13.61
C MET A 52 7.71 -7.51 13.57
N LEU A 53 8.38 -7.18 14.68
CA LEU A 53 9.87 -7.17 14.74
C LEU A 53 10.48 -8.56 14.97
N ARG A 54 9.71 -9.54 15.46
CA ARG A 54 10.19 -10.91 15.71
C ARG A 54 10.78 -11.62 14.48
N PRO A 55 10.11 -11.61 13.30
CA PRO A 55 10.70 -12.22 12.10
C PRO A 55 11.88 -11.41 11.53
N VAL A 56 11.86 -10.08 11.64
CA VAL A 56 12.93 -9.21 11.10
C VAL A 56 14.24 -9.38 11.85
N LEU A 57 14.20 -9.70 13.15
CA LEU A 57 15.41 -9.95 13.94
C LEU A 57 16.23 -11.15 13.42
N TRP A 58 15.58 -12.18 12.88
CA TRP A 58 16.28 -13.31 12.27
C TRP A 58 16.96 -12.95 10.95
N LEU A 59 16.36 -12.04 10.18
CA LEU A 59 16.94 -11.53 8.93
C LEU A 59 18.19 -10.68 9.20
N ALA A 60 18.14 -9.80 10.20
CA ALA A 60 19.28 -8.97 10.58
C ALA A 60 20.47 -9.81 11.06
N ALA A 61 20.23 -10.88 11.83
CA ALA A 61 21.27 -11.81 12.25
C ALA A 61 21.94 -12.51 11.05
N GLY A 62 21.18 -12.85 10.01
CA GLY A 62 21.71 -13.38 8.75
C GLY A 62 22.64 -12.41 8.04
N PHE A 63 22.25 -11.13 7.93
CA PHE A 63 23.11 -10.09 7.34
C PHE A 63 24.42 -9.90 8.12
N VAL A 64 24.34 -9.86 9.46
CA VAL A 64 25.54 -9.76 10.31
C VAL A 64 26.45 -10.98 10.14
N LEU A 65 25.88 -12.18 10.04
CA LEU A 65 26.64 -13.41 9.79
C LEU A 65 27.37 -13.38 8.45
N VAL A 66 26.69 -12.95 7.38
CA VAL A 66 27.30 -12.80 6.05
C VAL A 66 28.41 -11.74 6.08
N PHE A 67 28.17 -10.58 6.70
CA PHE A 67 29.18 -9.54 6.84
C PHE A 67 30.41 -10.03 7.60
N LEU A 68 30.22 -10.80 8.67
CA LEU A 68 31.31 -11.41 9.43
C LEU A 68 32.04 -12.46 8.58
N LEU A 69 31.33 -13.32 7.86
CA LEU A 69 31.93 -14.30 6.95
C LEU A 69 32.73 -13.69 5.80
N VAL A 70 32.41 -12.47 5.35
CA VAL A 70 33.19 -11.77 4.32
C VAL A 70 34.34 -10.99 4.95
N HIS A 71 34.06 -10.20 5.98
CA HIS A 71 35.05 -9.31 6.59
C HIS A 71 36.14 -10.08 7.36
N TYR A 72 35.78 -11.15 8.06
CA TYR A 72 36.68 -11.87 8.94
C TYR A 72 37.80 -12.65 8.20
N PRO A 73 37.55 -13.40 7.10
CA PRO A 73 38.62 -14.08 6.38
C PRO A 73 39.52 -13.11 5.60
N LEU A 74 39.03 -11.92 5.20
CA LEU A 74 39.86 -10.90 4.56
C LEU A 74 41.02 -10.46 5.46
N LYS A 75 40.78 -10.31 6.77
CA LYS A 75 41.82 -9.96 7.75
C LYS A 75 42.70 -11.13 8.17
N MET A 76 42.19 -12.37 8.11
CA MET A 76 42.93 -13.55 8.56
C MET A 76 43.85 -14.13 7.48
N PHE A 77 43.44 -14.13 6.20
CA PHE A 77 44.19 -14.78 5.11
C PHE A 77 45.12 -13.85 4.33
N PHE A 78 44.93 -12.52 4.41
CA PHE A 78 45.78 -11.55 3.70
C PHE A 78 46.48 -10.58 4.68
N PRO A 79 47.49 -11.04 5.45
CA PRO A 79 48.29 -10.15 6.29
C PRO A 79 49.17 -9.26 5.38
N GLY A 80 48.62 -8.13 4.92
CA GLY A 80 49.35 -7.13 4.13
C GLY A 80 48.57 -6.46 3.00
N SER A 81 47.33 -6.89 2.70
CA SER A 81 46.52 -6.19 1.69
C SER A 81 45.81 -5.01 2.32
N SER A 82 46.50 -3.88 2.43
CA SER A 82 45.86 -2.57 2.44
C SER A 82 45.16 -2.41 1.10
N SER A 83 43.93 -2.92 0.98
CA SER A 83 43.06 -2.59 -0.13
C SER A 83 42.77 -1.10 -0.03
N ASP A 84 43.57 -0.31 -0.74
CA ASP A 84 43.09 0.88 -1.43
C ASP A 84 41.86 0.41 -2.20
N LEU A 85 40.69 0.54 -1.55
CA LEU A 85 39.40 0.33 -2.16
C LEU A 85 39.28 1.49 -3.14
N GLY A 86 39.83 1.26 -4.34
CA GLY A 86 39.52 2.04 -5.52
C GLY A 86 38.01 1.99 -5.67
N LEU A 87 37.36 2.99 -5.09
CA LEU A 87 36.04 3.43 -5.49
C LEU A 87 36.24 3.87 -6.94
N ALA A 88 36.21 2.90 -7.86
CA ALA A 88 35.74 3.20 -9.19
C ALA A 88 34.37 3.80 -8.94
N GLU A 89 34.31 5.14 -9.05
CA GLU A 89 33.09 5.89 -9.10
C GLU A 89 32.23 5.18 -10.13
N THR A 90 31.37 4.29 -9.63
CA THR A 90 30.29 3.74 -10.42
C THR A 90 29.31 4.88 -10.42
N GLU A 91 29.65 5.88 -11.23
CA GLU A 91 28.71 6.68 -11.98
C GLU A 91 27.69 5.68 -12.51
N THR A 92 26.63 5.42 -11.75
CA THR A 92 25.43 4.77 -12.27
C THR A 92 24.77 5.79 -13.18
N SER A 93 25.46 6.10 -14.28
CA SER A 93 24.81 6.36 -15.54
C SER A 93 23.91 5.15 -15.74
N ILE A 94 22.62 5.33 -15.49
CA ILE A 94 21.61 4.39 -15.95
C ILE A 94 21.73 4.44 -17.47
N SER A 95 22.59 3.57 -18.01
CA SER A 95 22.71 3.38 -19.43
C SER A 95 21.41 2.74 -19.86
N ASN A 96 20.60 3.55 -20.53
CA ASN A 96 19.47 3.19 -21.37
C ASN A 96 19.81 2.16 -22.47
N GLU A 97 21.03 1.61 -22.48
CA GLU A 97 21.50 0.54 -23.35
C GLU A 97 20.67 -0.75 -23.20
N TRP A 98 20.11 -1.03 -22.02
CA TRP A 98 19.15 -2.13 -21.83
C TRP A 98 17.74 -1.82 -22.35
N LEU A 99 17.43 -0.54 -22.59
CA LEU A 99 16.12 -0.07 -23.07
C LEU A 99 16.05 0.00 -24.61
N TYR A 100 17.21 0.10 -25.28
CA TYR A 100 17.33 0.21 -26.74
C TYR A 100 17.72 -1.11 -27.43
N ASP A 101 17.82 -2.21 -26.70
CA ASP A 101 18.05 -3.51 -27.31
C ASP A 101 16.85 -3.85 -28.21
N ASP A 102 17.12 -4.20 -29.48
CA ASP A 102 16.16 -4.46 -30.57
C ASP A 102 14.99 -5.40 -30.14
N ASN A 103 15.21 -6.15 -29.06
CA ASN A 103 14.23 -7.02 -28.43
C ASN A 103 12.99 -6.29 -27.90
N LEU A 104 13.08 -5.07 -27.36
CA LEU A 104 11.89 -4.37 -26.86
C LEU A 104 10.99 -3.91 -28.01
N TYR A 105 11.59 -3.37 -29.08
CA TYR A 105 10.86 -2.94 -30.27
C TYR A 105 10.18 -4.14 -30.95
N ASN A 106 10.89 -5.26 -31.08
CA ASN A 106 10.34 -6.48 -31.65
C ASN A 106 9.25 -7.11 -30.76
N MET A 107 9.41 -7.10 -29.43
CA MET A 107 8.41 -7.66 -28.51
C MET A 107 7.12 -6.81 -28.43
N ILE A 108 7.23 -5.48 -28.56
CA ILE A 108 6.06 -4.58 -28.63
C ILE A 108 5.38 -4.67 -30.01
N SER A 109 6.15 -4.79 -31.08
CA SER A 109 5.61 -4.85 -32.45
C SER A 109 5.07 -6.22 -32.84
N GLU A 110 5.48 -7.30 -32.17
CA GLU A 110 4.98 -8.66 -32.41
C GLU A 110 3.61 -8.92 -31.75
N ASP A 111 3.30 -8.24 -30.64
CA ASP A 111 2.00 -8.37 -29.94
C ASP A 111 0.93 -7.37 -30.46
N MET A 112 1.36 -6.30 -31.14
CA MET A 112 0.46 -5.28 -31.69
C MET A 112 0.19 -5.53 -33.17
N SER A 113 -0.88 -6.29 -33.45
CA SER A 113 -1.54 -6.24 -34.77
C SER A 113 -1.77 -4.79 -35.15
N ALA A 114 -1.38 -4.43 -36.38
CA ALA A 114 -1.34 -3.10 -36.95
C ALA A 114 -2.71 -2.38 -37.04
N ASP A 115 -3.34 -2.11 -35.91
CA ASP A 115 -4.27 -1.00 -35.76
C ASP A 115 -3.48 0.18 -35.20
N THR A 116 -3.55 1.28 -35.94
CA THR A 116 -2.81 2.52 -35.72
C THR A 116 -2.85 2.93 -34.25
N ILE A 117 -1.73 2.75 -33.56
CA ILE A 117 -1.52 3.33 -32.23
C ILE A 117 -1.55 4.85 -32.43
N ASP A 118 -2.65 5.46 -31.97
CA ASP A 118 -2.82 6.90 -32.07
C ASP A 118 -1.79 7.59 -31.18
N ASN A 119 -1.01 8.50 -31.78
CA ASN A 119 -0.01 9.27 -31.05
C ASN A 119 -0.63 10.06 -29.89
N GLU A 120 -1.92 10.41 -29.98
CA GLU A 120 -2.63 11.09 -28.89
C GLU A 120 -2.73 10.21 -27.64
N VAL A 121 -2.97 8.90 -27.78
CA VAL A 121 -3.08 7.95 -26.66
C VAL A 121 -1.71 7.73 -26.00
N VAL A 122 -0.65 7.68 -26.80
CA VAL A 122 0.73 7.54 -26.28
C VAL A 122 1.13 8.79 -25.52
N VAL A 123 0.82 9.98 -26.04
CA VAL A 123 1.11 11.25 -25.38
C VAL A 123 0.32 11.39 -24.08
N ASP A 124 -0.95 10.98 -24.05
CA ASP A 124 -1.76 11.00 -22.83
C ASP A 124 -1.19 10.06 -21.74
N PHE A 125 -0.78 8.85 -22.12
CA PHE A 125 -0.13 7.90 -21.21
C PHE A 125 1.20 8.44 -20.64
N LEU A 126 2.05 9.02 -21.48
CA LEU A 126 3.33 9.61 -21.03
C LEU A 126 3.12 10.86 -20.15
N SER A 127 2.08 11.64 -20.45
CA SER A 127 1.74 12.85 -19.69
C SER A 127 1.18 12.49 -18.31
N ALA A 128 0.41 11.40 -18.21
CA ALA A 128 -0.10 10.90 -16.94
C ALA A 128 1.05 10.53 -15.98
N GLU A 129 2.07 9.83 -16.46
CA GLU A 129 3.25 9.45 -15.67
C GLU A 129 4.07 10.68 -15.23
N LEU A 130 4.29 11.65 -16.14
CA LEU A 130 4.99 12.89 -15.82
C LEU A 130 4.25 13.74 -14.77
N SER A 131 2.91 13.76 -14.81
CA SER A 131 2.10 14.49 -13.84
C SER A 131 2.24 13.95 -12.42
N GLU A 132 2.41 12.63 -12.26
CA GLU A 132 2.56 12.01 -10.95
C GLU A 132 3.91 12.40 -10.31
N TYR A 133 4.98 12.44 -11.11
CA TYR A 133 6.30 12.90 -10.65
C TYR A 133 6.31 14.37 -10.18
N GLU A 134 5.63 15.25 -10.93
CA GLU A 134 5.52 16.68 -10.58
C GLU A 134 4.80 16.87 -9.24
N ILE A 135 3.72 16.14 -8.99
CA ILE A 135 2.99 16.14 -7.70
C ILE A 135 3.90 15.73 -6.53
N TYR A 136 4.76 14.71 -6.70
CA TYR A 136 5.68 14.30 -5.64
C TYR A 136 6.75 15.35 -5.34
N SER A 137 7.26 16.01 -6.39
CA SER A 137 8.29 17.04 -6.26
C SER A 137 7.81 18.29 -5.53
N GLU A 138 6.53 18.63 -5.69
CA GLU A 138 5.95 19.83 -5.08
C GLU A 138 5.52 19.62 -3.62
N MET A 139 5.34 18.37 -3.18
CA MET A 139 5.09 18.06 -1.76
C MET A 139 6.34 18.21 -0.87
N TYR A 140 7.54 18.20 -1.44
CA TYR A 140 8.80 18.19 -0.71
C TYR A 140 9.66 19.45 -0.90
N ASN A 141 9.13 20.47 -1.57
CA ASN A 141 9.73 21.79 -1.73
C ASN A 141 8.81 22.86 -1.10
#